data_AF-A0AAN7EZ48-F1
#
_entry.id   AF-A0AAN7EZ48-F1
#
_cell.length_a   1.000
_cell.length_b   1.000
_cell.length_c   1.000
_cell.angle_alpha   90.00
_cell.angle_beta   90.00
_cell.angle_gamma   90.00
#
_symmetry.space_group_name_H-M   'P 1'
#
loop_
_entity.id
_entity.type
_entity.pdbx_description
1 polymer ?
#
loop_
_entity_poly.entity_id
_entity_poly.type
_entity_poly.pdbx_seq_one_letter_code
_entity_poly.pdbx_strand_id
1 'polypeptide(L)'
;MKIQAELEGRLGDGEEDGYDAVVVGSGYGGSVAACRMSIAGIKVCLIEKGRRWEAQDFPTDSFKIMSTVRMENRDLGIRFGPKNALFQVYEQNDSLAAVACGLGGGSLVNAGVMLPTPVCARRNPKWPKEWEGDWDHCEASAVAMLRTRSIPIKFPAAKVLGEIVDEQIENLFETSVKLSMNFDLEGSMANSMTPQKIDSCLACGNCLAGCPYNAKSSTDKNYLVSAIQAYFYHFIC
;
A
#
# COMPACT_ATOMS: atom_id res chain seq x y z
N MET A 1 -10.79 21.46 -2.58
CA MET A 1 -11.62 22.43 -1.84
C MET A 1 -13.13 22.14 -1.94
N LYS A 2 -13.68 21.73 -3.10
CA LYS A 2 -15.10 21.33 -3.20
C LYS A 2 -15.48 19.99 -2.54
N ILE A 3 -14.59 18.98 -2.59
CA ILE A 3 -14.85 17.65 -2.00
C ILE A 3 -14.92 17.67 -0.46
N GLN A 4 -14.24 18.63 0.18
CA GLN A 4 -14.18 18.72 1.64
C GLN A 4 -15.46 19.35 2.23
N ALA A 5 -16.15 20.20 1.45
CA ALA A 5 -17.41 20.82 1.85
C ALA A 5 -18.61 19.86 1.77
N GLU A 6 -18.55 18.82 0.93
CA GLU A 6 -19.60 17.78 0.86
C GLU A 6 -19.53 16.78 2.03
N LEU A 7 -18.37 16.66 2.68
CA LEU A 7 -18.18 15.77 3.84
C LEU A 7 -18.71 16.36 5.16
N GLU A 8 -18.84 17.69 5.27
CA GLU A 8 -19.22 18.36 6.52
C GLU A 8 -20.74 18.65 6.64
N GLY A 9 -21.54 18.33 5.61
CA GLY A 9 -22.92 18.81 5.47
C GLY A 9 -24.07 17.87 5.86
N ARG A 10 -23.85 16.65 6.37
CA ARG A 10 -24.95 15.67 6.58
C ARG A 10 -24.96 15.00 7.96
N LEU A 11 -24.82 15.80 9.02
CA LEU A 11 -25.21 15.39 10.38
C LEU A 11 -26.66 15.82 10.64
N GLY A 12 -27.62 14.93 10.34
CA GLY A 12 -29.01 15.05 10.79
C GLY A 12 -30.05 14.50 9.81
N ASP A 13 -30.46 13.24 10.01
CA ASP A 13 -31.86 12.84 10.18
C ASP A 13 -31.97 11.31 10.38
N GLY A 14 -32.12 10.88 11.64
CA GLY A 14 -33.05 9.83 12.11
C GLY A 14 -33.05 8.38 11.57
N GLU A 15 -32.37 8.02 10.49
CA GLU A 15 -32.10 6.62 10.14
C GLU A 15 -30.71 6.28 10.71
N GLU A 16 -30.59 5.16 11.43
CA GLU A 16 -29.26 4.61 11.70
C GLU A 16 -28.63 4.27 10.35
N ASP A 17 -27.83 5.20 9.81
CA ASP A 17 -26.95 4.99 8.66
C ASP A 17 -25.85 4.01 9.08
N GLY A 18 -26.27 2.76 9.27
CA GLY A 18 -25.46 1.65 9.67
C GLY A 18 -24.55 1.21 8.53
N TYR A 19 -23.48 0.54 8.92
CA TYR A 19 -22.61 -0.16 8.00
C TYR A 19 -22.93 -1.66 8.07
N ASP A 20 -22.98 -2.32 6.92
CA ASP A 20 -23.15 -3.76 6.82
C ASP A 20 -21.87 -4.51 7.24
N ALA A 21 -20.71 -3.87 7.05
CA ALA A 21 -19.42 -4.45 7.39
C ALA A 21 -18.44 -3.39 7.93
N VAL A 22 -17.61 -3.80 8.89
CA VAL A 22 -16.50 -2.99 9.42
C VAL A 22 -15.18 -3.67 9.08
N VAL A 23 -14.28 -2.94 8.42
CA VAL A 23 -12.92 -3.37 8.11
C VAL A 23 -11.94 -2.60 9.00
N VAL A 24 -11.15 -3.34 9.78
CA VAL A 24 -10.15 -2.75 10.68
C VAL A 24 -8.76 -2.87 10.04
N GLY A 25 -8.16 -1.72 9.75
CA GLY A 25 -6.86 -1.59 9.10
C GLY A 25 -6.97 -1.43 7.58
N SER A 26 -6.13 -0.56 7.04
CA SER A 26 -6.17 -0.12 5.63
C SER A 26 -5.02 -0.67 4.75
N GLY A 27 -4.28 -1.65 5.24
CA GLY A 27 -3.25 -2.34 4.44
C GLY A 27 -3.85 -3.26 3.37
N TYR A 28 -3.03 -4.05 2.68
CA TYR A 28 -3.44 -4.90 1.56
C TYR A 28 -4.73 -5.71 1.79
N GLY A 29 -4.82 -6.46 2.89
CA GLY A 29 -6.01 -7.28 3.17
C GLY A 29 -7.27 -6.42 3.37
N GLY A 30 -7.17 -5.38 4.19
CA GLY A 30 -8.30 -4.49 4.47
C GLY A 30 -8.73 -3.67 3.26
N SER A 31 -7.79 -3.12 2.50
CA SER A 31 -8.11 -2.36 1.29
C SER A 31 -8.77 -3.22 0.21
N VAL A 32 -8.29 -4.46 0.02
CA VAL A 32 -8.90 -5.42 -0.92
C VAL A 32 -10.30 -5.77 -0.46
N ALA A 33 -10.47 -6.15 0.82
CA ALA A 33 -11.76 -6.51 1.38
C ALA A 33 -12.77 -5.37 1.24
N ALA A 34 -12.42 -4.15 1.66
CA ALA A 34 -13.28 -2.98 1.52
C ALA A 34 -13.64 -2.72 0.06
N CYS A 35 -12.66 -2.75 -0.86
CA CYS A 35 -12.91 -2.54 -2.29
C CYS A 35 -13.88 -3.56 -2.87
N ARG A 36 -13.70 -4.86 -2.59
CA ARG A 36 -14.56 -5.91 -3.15
C ARG A 36 -15.97 -5.87 -2.57
N MET A 37 -16.09 -5.63 -1.27
CA MET A 37 -17.40 -5.48 -0.62
C MET A 37 -18.13 -4.24 -1.13
N SER A 38 -17.46 -3.09 -1.28
CA SER A 38 -18.08 -1.89 -1.83
C SER A 38 -18.53 -2.06 -3.27
N ILE A 39 -17.74 -2.74 -4.13
CA ILE A 39 -18.15 -3.08 -5.50
C ILE A 39 -19.36 -4.02 -5.52
N ALA A 40 -19.51 -4.87 -4.51
CA ALA A 40 -20.68 -5.73 -4.36
C ALA A 40 -21.90 -5.00 -3.76
N GLY A 41 -21.83 -3.68 -3.53
CA GLY A 41 -22.92 -2.90 -2.95
C GLY A 41 -23.11 -3.12 -1.44
N ILE A 42 -22.04 -3.43 -0.70
CA ILE A 42 -22.05 -3.53 0.77
C ILE A 42 -21.63 -2.17 1.35
N LYS A 43 -22.35 -1.65 2.35
CA LYS A 43 -21.97 -0.43 3.10
C LYS A 43 -20.82 -0.74 4.06
N VAL A 44 -19.60 -0.35 3.69
CA VAL A 44 -18.39 -0.66 4.47
C VAL A 44 -17.90 0.55 5.26
N CYS A 45 -17.68 0.38 6.57
CA CYS A 45 -16.86 1.29 7.36
C CYS A 45 -15.43 0.75 7.42
N LEU A 46 -14.45 1.53 6.97
CA LEU A 46 -13.05 1.20 7.15
C LEU A 46 -12.43 2.11 8.21
N ILE A 47 -11.79 1.51 9.22
CA ILE A 47 -11.14 2.23 10.32
C ILE A 47 -9.64 1.98 10.26
N GLU A 48 -8.86 3.06 10.26
CA GLU A 48 -7.39 3.03 10.29
C GLU A 48 -6.88 3.77 11.53
N LYS A 49 -5.88 3.19 12.21
CA LYS A 49 -5.27 3.78 13.41
C LYS A 49 -4.40 4.99 13.05
N GLY A 50 -3.65 4.90 11.96
CA GLY A 50 -2.76 5.94 11.49
C GLY A 50 -3.48 7.06 10.74
N ARG A 51 -2.75 8.14 10.45
CA ARG A 51 -3.25 9.25 9.64
C ARG A 51 -3.15 8.97 8.14
N ARG A 52 -3.76 9.82 7.33
CA ARG A 52 -3.44 9.92 5.90
C ARG A 52 -2.08 10.60 5.73
N TRP A 53 -1.21 10.00 4.92
CA TRP A 53 0.11 10.51 4.58
C TRP A 53 0.11 10.99 3.13
N GLU A 54 0.46 12.24 2.91
CA GLU A 54 0.66 12.82 1.58
C GLU A 54 2.14 12.72 1.19
N ALA A 55 2.45 12.94 -0.10
CA ALA A 55 3.80 12.81 -0.61
C ALA A 55 4.82 13.67 0.18
N GLN A 56 4.47 14.92 0.47
CA GLN A 56 5.30 15.85 1.24
C GLN A 56 5.49 15.46 2.71
N ASP A 57 4.67 14.55 3.26
CA ASP A 57 4.80 14.09 4.63
C ASP A 57 5.91 13.04 4.80
N PHE A 58 6.32 12.35 3.73
CA PHE A 58 7.25 11.23 3.84
C PHE A 58 8.68 11.71 4.12
N PRO A 59 9.34 11.12 5.12
CA PRO A 59 10.70 11.53 5.50
C PRO A 59 11.71 11.15 4.41
N THR A 60 12.67 12.05 4.19
CA THR A 60 13.68 11.96 3.11
C THR A 60 15.11 11.78 3.63
N ASP A 61 15.28 11.77 4.96
CA ASP A 61 16.58 11.64 5.63
C ASP A 61 16.42 10.83 6.93
N SER A 62 17.54 10.28 7.42
CA SER A 62 17.54 9.35 8.55
C SER A 62 17.00 9.96 9.85
N PHE A 63 17.26 11.25 10.11
CA PHE A 63 16.76 11.93 11.31
C PHE A 63 15.24 12.08 11.26
N LYS A 64 14.69 12.45 10.10
CA LYS A 64 13.23 12.49 9.91
C LYS A 64 12.59 11.10 9.93
N ILE A 65 13.26 10.08 9.39
CA ILE A 65 12.74 8.71 9.52
C ILE A 65 12.60 8.35 11.00
N MET A 66 13.63 8.60 11.80
CA MET A 66 13.60 8.35 13.24
C MET A 66 12.49 9.14 13.96
N SER A 67 12.21 10.38 13.57
CA SER A 67 11.11 11.17 14.15
C SER A 67 9.71 10.65 13.81
N THR A 68 9.61 9.78 12.79
CA THR A 68 8.37 9.11 12.39
C THR A 68 8.23 7.68 12.92
N VAL A 69 9.08 7.28 13.86
CA VAL A 69 9.02 5.99 14.56
C VAL A 69 8.36 6.17 15.92
N ARG A 70 7.43 5.27 16.22
CA ARG A 70 6.88 5.06 17.56
C ARG A 70 7.32 3.70 18.06
N MET A 71 7.82 3.66 19.29
CA MET A 71 8.15 2.43 20.00
C MET A 71 7.35 2.36 21.29
N GLU A 72 6.80 1.20 21.58
CA GLU A 72 6.12 0.93 22.85
C GLU A 72 6.70 -0.35 23.45
N ASN A 73 7.44 -0.20 24.55
CA ASN A 73 7.88 -1.33 25.35
C ASN A 73 6.86 -1.54 26.47
N ARG A 74 6.09 -2.62 26.39
CA ARG A 74 5.01 -2.90 27.35
C ARG A 74 5.54 -3.31 28.73
N ASP A 75 6.66 -4.02 28.78
CA ASP A 75 7.25 -4.54 30.01
C ASP A 75 7.82 -3.42 30.88
N LEU A 76 8.42 -2.40 30.26
CA LEU A 76 8.99 -1.24 30.93
C LEU A 76 8.02 -0.04 31.02
N GLY A 77 6.87 -0.12 30.36
CA GLY A 77 5.90 0.99 30.28
C GLY A 77 6.41 2.22 29.52
N ILE A 78 7.50 2.11 28.76
CA ILE A 78 8.15 3.22 28.06
C ILE A 78 7.50 3.40 26.68
N ARG A 79 7.17 4.65 26.35
CA ARG A 79 6.62 5.04 25.04
C ARG A 79 7.49 6.14 24.44
N PHE A 80 7.96 5.91 23.21
CA PHE A 80 8.74 6.87 22.43
C PHE A 80 8.03 7.21 21.12
N GLY A 81 8.18 8.45 20.67
CA GLY A 81 7.66 8.91 19.39
C GLY A 81 6.17 9.32 19.38
N PRO A 82 5.72 9.94 18.27
CA PRO A 82 4.37 10.51 18.15
C PRO A 82 3.28 9.43 18.04
N LYS A 83 2.03 9.74 18.41
CA LYS A 83 0.88 8.80 18.33
C LYS A 83 0.49 8.44 16.89
N ASN A 84 0.70 9.38 15.98
CA ASN A 84 0.42 9.27 14.55
C ASN A 84 1.71 9.00 13.74
N ALA A 85 2.71 8.35 14.34
CA ALA A 85 3.95 7.95 13.69
C ALA A 85 3.69 7.04 12.47
N LEU A 86 4.56 7.14 11.46
CA LEU A 86 4.48 6.30 10.27
C LEU A 86 4.82 4.86 10.60
N PHE A 87 5.81 4.63 11.46
CA PHE A 87 6.20 3.30 11.91
C PHE A 87 5.80 3.09 13.36
N GLN A 88 5.17 1.96 13.62
CA GLN A 88 5.05 1.41 14.96
C GLN A 88 5.98 0.20 15.04
N VAL A 89 6.91 0.25 15.99
CA VAL A 89 7.76 -0.87 16.33
C VAL A 89 7.18 -1.58 17.54
N TYR A 90 7.03 -2.89 17.40
CA TYR A 90 6.73 -3.81 18.49
C TYR A 90 7.96 -4.65 18.76
N GLU A 91 8.41 -4.65 20.00
CA GLU A 91 9.49 -5.49 20.50
C GLU A 91 8.86 -6.59 21.36
N GLN A 92 9.21 -7.83 21.07
CA GLN A 92 8.81 -8.99 21.87
C GLN A 92 9.98 -9.97 21.95
N ASN A 93 10.57 -10.11 23.14
CA ASN A 93 11.77 -10.92 23.38
C ASN A 93 12.93 -10.53 22.44
N ASP A 94 13.38 -11.45 21.60
CA ASP A 94 14.44 -11.30 20.61
C ASP A 94 13.93 -10.88 19.22
N SER A 95 12.64 -10.55 19.11
CA SER A 95 11.97 -10.23 17.85
C SER A 95 11.47 -8.79 17.81
N LEU A 96 11.67 -8.14 16.66
CA LEU A 96 11.21 -6.78 16.40
C LEU A 96 10.35 -6.77 15.12
N ALA A 97 9.13 -6.25 15.26
CA ALA A 97 8.21 -6.05 14.13
C ALA A 97 7.96 -4.55 13.93
N ALA A 98 8.42 -4.01 12.81
CA ALA A 98 8.09 -2.66 12.38
C ALA A 98 6.90 -2.70 11.41
N VAL A 99 5.80 -2.04 11.75
CA VAL A 99 4.60 -1.94 10.91
C VAL A 99 4.29 -0.50 10.57
N ALA A 100 3.79 -0.27 9.36
CA ALA A 100 3.34 1.05 8.96
C ALA A 100 1.96 1.36 9.53
N CYS A 101 1.78 2.57 10.06
CA CYS A 101 0.52 3.09 10.59
C CYS A 101 0.09 4.31 9.76
N GLY A 102 -0.86 4.09 8.86
CA GLY A 102 -1.40 5.13 7.99
C GLY A 102 -2.41 4.57 7.00
N LEU A 103 -3.21 5.44 6.39
CA LEU A 103 -4.18 5.03 5.36
C LEU A 103 -3.43 4.43 4.17
N GLY A 104 -3.52 3.11 3.98
CA GLY A 104 -2.76 2.30 3.03
C GLY A 104 -1.79 1.30 3.70
N GLY A 105 -1.59 1.39 5.01
CA GLY A 105 -0.76 0.49 5.81
C GLY A 105 0.64 0.26 5.23
N GLY A 106 1.11 -1.00 5.28
CA GLY A 106 2.44 -1.38 4.81
C GLY A 106 2.72 -1.06 3.33
N SER A 107 1.67 -0.88 2.51
CA SER A 107 1.86 -0.48 1.10
C SER A 107 2.45 0.92 0.96
N LEU A 108 2.34 1.79 1.98
CA LEU A 108 2.98 3.10 2.00
C LEU A 108 4.52 2.97 2.01
N VAL A 109 5.05 2.04 2.80
CA VAL A 109 6.49 1.99 3.15
C VAL A 109 7.23 0.74 2.68
N ASN A 110 6.58 -0.25 2.04
CA ASN A 110 7.32 -1.37 1.46
C ASN A 110 8.15 -0.94 0.21
N ALA A 111 8.95 -1.83 -0.36
CA ALA A 111 9.70 -1.51 -1.58
C ALA A 111 8.83 -1.50 -2.87
N GLY A 112 7.54 -1.83 -2.77
CA GLY A 112 6.66 -2.03 -3.93
C GLY A 112 7.01 -3.26 -4.77
N VAL A 113 7.85 -4.15 -4.26
CA VAL A 113 8.25 -5.39 -4.94
C VAL A 113 7.07 -6.35 -5.06
N MET A 114 6.84 -6.82 -6.29
CA MET A 114 5.76 -7.74 -6.64
C MET A 114 6.39 -9.03 -7.19
N LEU A 115 6.31 -10.09 -6.40
CA LEU A 115 6.74 -11.43 -6.77
C LEU A 115 5.51 -12.31 -7.01
N PRO A 116 5.48 -13.12 -8.09
CA PRO A 116 4.45 -14.13 -8.25
C PRO A 116 4.52 -15.11 -7.09
N THR A 117 3.38 -15.66 -6.68
CA THR A 117 3.38 -16.59 -5.56
C THR A 117 4.04 -17.91 -5.98
N PRO A 118 5.08 -18.38 -5.26
CA PRO A 118 5.71 -19.65 -5.60
C PRO A 118 4.71 -20.80 -5.54
N VAL A 119 4.82 -21.75 -6.48
CA VAL A 119 3.92 -22.93 -6.53
C VAL A 119 3.92 -23.70 -5.21
N CYS A 120 5.06 -23.81 -4.54
CA CYS A 120 5.17 -24.47 -3.23
C CYS A 120 4.42 -23.74 -2.11
N ALA A 121 4.30 -22.41 -2.19
CA ALA A 121 3.52 -21.61 -1.24
C ALA A 121 2.02 -21.72 -1.55
N ARG A 122 1.64 -21.60 -2.83
CA ARG A 122 0.25 -21.73 -3.29
C ARG A 122 -0.35 -23.10 -3.00
N ARG A 123 0.38 -24.17 -3.31
CA ARG A 123 -0.07 -25.57 -3.16
C ARG A 123 0.31 -26.18 -1.81
N ASN A 124 0.60 -25.35 -0.81
CA ASN A 124 0.94 -25.87 0.51
C ASN A 124 -0.29 -26.60 1.08
N PRO A 125 -0.16 -27.85 1.57
CA PRO A 125 -1.29 -28.61 2.08
C PRO A 125 -1.94 -28.01 3.33
N LYS A 126 -1.33 -27.00 3.96
CA LYS A 126 -1.91 -26.23 5.06
C LYS A 126 -2.99 -25.24 4.60
N TRP A 127 -3.10 -24.94 3.31
CA TRP A 127 -4.16 -24.10 2.76
C TRP A 127 -5.39 -24.92 2.35
N PRO A 128 -6.60 -24.33 2.44
CA PRO A 128 -7.80 -24.92 1.84
C PRO A 128 -7.58 -25.19 0.35
N LYS A 129 -7.98 -26.37 -0.12
CA LYS A 129 -7.78 -26.78 -1.52
C LYS A 129 -8.58 -25.90 -2.49
N GLU A 130 -9.70 -25.38 -2.02
CA GLU A 130 -10.60 -24.49 -2.75
C GLU A 130 -9.91 -23.21 -3.20
N TRP A 131 -8.88 -22.74 -2.46
CA TRP A 131 -8.16 -21.53 -2.81
C TRP A 131 -7.33 -21.64 -4.09
N GLU A 132 -7.02 -22.87 -4.55
CA GLU A 132 -6.31 -23.05 -5.82
C GLU A 132 -7.21 -22.77 -7.03
N GLY A 133 -8.53 -22.96 -6.91
CA GLY A 133 -9.47 -22.90 -8.04
C GLY A 133 -9.48 -21.57 -8.78
N ASP A 134 -9.47 -20.46 -8.03
CA ASP A 134 -9.56 -19.10 -8.59
C ASP A 134 -8.23 -18.33 -8.51
N TRP A 135 -7.13 -19.02 -8.21
CA TRP A 135 -5.85 -18.37 -7.89
C TRP A 135 -5.36 -17.44 -9.01
N ASP A 136 -5.33 -17.94 -10.23
CA ASP A 136 -4.81 -17.19 -11.38
C ASP A 136 -5.68 -15.96 -11.67
N HIS A 137 -6.98 -16.05 -11.42
CA HIS A 137 -7.90 -14.92 -11.51
C HIS A 137 -7.61 -13.87 -10.42
N CYS A 138 -7.46 -14.30 -9.16
CA CYS A 138 -7.12 -13.40 -8.06
C CYS A 138 -5.77 -12.71 -8.27
N GLU A 139 -4.75 -13.44 -8.73
CA GLU A 139 -3.42 -12.91 -9.01
C GLU A 139 -3.45 -11.91 -10.16
N ALA A 140 -4.13 -12.22 -11.27
CA ALA A 140 -4.31 -11.29 -12.38
C ALA A 140 -5.03 -10.00 -11.95
N SER A 141 -6.05 -10.13 -11.10
CA SER A 141 -6.78 -8.98 -10.54
C SER A 141 -5.89 -8.12 -9.65
N ALA A 142 -5.04 -8.73 -8.82
CA ALA A 142 -4.08 -8.02 -7.98
C ALA A 142 -3.00 -7.30 -8.82
N VAL A 143 -2.46 -7.97 -9.84
CA VAL A 143 -1.48 -7.41 -10.79
C VAL A 143 -2.02 -6.16 -11.47
N ALA A 144 -3.28 -6.21 -11.92
CA ALA A 144 -3.95 -5.08 -12.57
C ALA A 144 -4.19 -3.91 -11.59
N MET A 145 -4.78 -4.18 -10.41
CA MET A 145 -5.10 -3.16 -9.41
C MET A 145 -3.85 -2.49 -8.83
N LEU A 146 -2.79 -3.26 -8.56
CA LEU A 146 -1.52 -2.76 -8.05
C LEU A 146 -0.62 -2.17 -9.15
N ARG A 147 -1.08 -2.16 -10.41
CA ARG A 147 -0.34 -1.61 -11.56
C ARG A 147 1.09 -2.15 -11.63
N THR A 148 1.21 -3.47 -11.54
CA THR A 148 2.52 -4.12 -11.51
C THR A 148 3.24 -3.94 -12.85
N ARG A 149 4.47 -3.41 -12.84
CA ARG A 149 5.28 -3.12 -14.03
C ARG A 149 6.66 -3.73 -13.93
N SER A 150 7.23 -4.08 -15.09
CA SER A 150 8.68 -4.34 -15.20
C SER A 150 9.45 -3.04 -14.95
N ILE A 151 10.67 -3.17 -14.45
CA ILE A 151 11.52 -2.02 -14.10
C ILE A 151 12.25 -1.55 -15.37
N PRO A 152 11.97 -0.34 -15.91
CA PRO A 152 12.60 0.13 -17.14
C PRO A 152 13.96 0.83 -16.89
N ILE A 153 14.36 0.97 -15.63
CA ILE A 153 15.53 1.73 -15.20
C ILE A 153 16.48 0.87 -14.37
N LYS A 154 17.78 1.14 -14.46
CA LYS A 154 18.77 0.59 -13.51
C LYS A 154 18.92 1.56 -12.35
N PHE A 155 18.52 1.15 -11.14
CA PHE A 155 18.68 1.98 -9.94
C PHE A 155 20.18 2.22 -9.66
N PRO A 156 20.57 3.38 -9.10
CA PRO A 156 21.97 3.68 -8.79
C PRO A 156 22.66 2.59 -7.97
N ALA A 157 21.98 2.07 -6.94
CA ALA A 157 22.50 0.99 -6.11
C ALA A 157 22.73 -0.32 -6.90
N ALA A 158 21.85 -0.64 -7.85
CA ALA A 158 22.00 -1.81 -8.71
C ALA A 158 23.17 -1.67 -9.70
N LYS A 159 23.51 -0.44 -10.10
CA LYS A 159 24.71 -0.18 -10.91
C LYS A 159 25.98 -0.49 -10.12
N VAL A 160 26.11 0.04 -8.92
CA VAL A 160 27.28 -0.18 -8.05
C VAL A 160 27.40 -1.64 -7.65
N LEU A 161 26.29 -2.29 -7.27
CA LEU A 161 26.29 -3.72 -6.96
C LEU A 161 26.77 -4.53 -8.17
N GLY A 162 26.28 -4.21 -9.37
CA GLY A 162 26.72 -4.84 -10.62
C GLY A 162 28.24 -4.78 -10.86
N GLU A 163 28.91 -3.72 -10.42
CA GLU A 163 30.37 -3.59 -10.55
C GLU A 163 31.14 -4.50 -9.58
N ILE A 164 30.47 -5.05 -8.56
CA ILE A 164 31.07 -5.88 -7.52
C ILE A 164 30.79 -7.38 -7.75
N VAL A 165 29.71 -7.72 -8.47
CA VAL A 165 29.33 -9.13 -8.68
C VAL A 165 30.07 -9.73 -9.87
N ASP A 166 30.63 -10.92 -9.69
CA ASP A 166 31.22 -11.72 -10.77
C ASP A 166 30.15 -12.15 -11.80
N GLU A 167 30.53 -12.29 -13.07
CA GLU A 167 29.67 -12.68 -14.20
C GLU A 167 28.81 -13.95 -13.94
N GLN A 168 29.26 -14.85 -13.07
CA GLN A 168 28.53 -16.07 -12.70
C GLN A 168 27.27 -15.80 -11.87
N ILE A 169 27.22 -14.69 -11.12
CA ILE A 169 26.10 -14.31 -10.28
C ILE A 169 25.10 -13.44 -11.05
N GLU A 170 25.55 -12.73 -12.10
CA GLU A 170 24.68 -11.93 -12.95
C GLU A 170 23.54 -12.76 -13.59
N ASN A 171 23.85 -13.98 -14.04
CA ASN A 171 22.87 -14.91 -14.63
C ASN A 171 21.82 -15.44 -13.62
N LEU A 172 22.05 -15.30 -12.30
CA LEU A 172 21.06 -15.69 -11.27
C LEU A 172 20.02 -14.58 -11.01
N PHE A 173 20.33 -13.34 -11.40
CA PHE A 173 19.45 -12.18 -11.19
C PHE A 173 18.45 -11.93 -12.33
N GLU A 174 18.43 -12.79 -13.36
CA GLU A 174 17.44 -12.73 -14.47
C GLU A 174 15.99 -13.03 -14.05
N THR A 175 15.69 -13.03 -12.75
CA THR A 175 14.30 -12.86 -12.31
C THR A 175 13.91 -11.40 -12.48
N SER A 176 13.07 -11.13 -13.49
CA SER A 176 12.48 -9.81 -13.73
C SER A 176 11.53 -9.40 -12.59
N VAL A 177 12.12 -8.93 -11.48
CA VAL A 177 11.37 -8.36 -10.36
C VAL A 177 10.49 -7.25 -10.91
N LYS A 178 9.21 -7.29 -10.56
CA LYS A 178 8.25 -6.25 -10.92
C LYS A 178 7.99 -5.33 -9.74
N LEU A 179 7.65 -4.09 -10.03
CA LEU A 179 7.34 -3.07 -9.03
C LEU A 179 5.93 -2.50 -9.24
N SER A 180 5.31 -2.12 -8.12
CA SER A 180 4.08 -1.32 -8.08
C SER A 180 4.43 0.17 -7.98
N MET A 181 4.98 0.69 -9.08
CA MET A 181 5.50 2.04 -9.21
C MET A 181 5.16 2.57 -10.60
N ASN A 182 4.89 3.87 -10.70
CA ASN A 182 4.75 4.54 -11.98
C ASN A 182 6.13 4.94 -12.52
N PHE A 183 6.45 4.49 -13.73
CA PHE A 183 7.68 4.85 -14.45
C PHE A 183 7.40 5.65 -15.72
N ASP A 184 6.14 5.96 -16.00
CA ASP A 184 5.75 6.71 -17.19
C ASP A 184 6.23 8.16 -17.09
N LEU A 185 6.68 8.73 -18.21
CA LEU A 185 6.99 10.16 -18.29
C LEU A 185 5.72 10.99 -18.07
N GLU A 186 5.86 12.17 -17.45
CA GLU A 186 4.73 13.08 -17.23
C GLU A 186 3.93 13.28 -18.52
N GLY A 187 2.65 12.87 -18.51
CA GLY A 187 1.73 13.01 -19.64
C GLY A 187 1.30 11.72 -20.34
N SER A 188 1.90 10.56 -20.05
CA SER A 188 1.48 9.30 -20.72
C SER A 188 0.13 8.73 -20.21
N MET A 189 -0.28 9.09 -18.99
CA MET A 189 -1.51 8.57 -18.35
C MET A 189 -2.72 9.51 -18.46
N ALA A 190 -2.91 10.16 -19.62
CA ALA A 190 -4.12 10.92 -19.93
C ALA A 190 -5.41 10.06 -19.96
N ASN A 191 -5.30 8.72 -19.93
CA ASN A 191 -6.41 7.78 -20.11
C ASN A 191 -6.72 6.86 -18.91
N SER A 192 -6.10 7.04 -17.74
CA SER A 192 -6.48 6.25 -16.56
C SER A 192 -7.63 6.92 -15.81
N MET A 193 -8.78 6.24 -15.72
CA MET A 193 -10.00 6.65 -14.99
C MET A 193 -9.83 6.80 -13.46
N THR A 194 -8.60 6.94 -12.96
CA THR A 194 -8.33 7.17 -11.54
C THR A 194 -8.20 8.66 -11.23
N PRO A 195 -8.98 9.20 -10.27
CA PRO A 195 -8.98 10.62 -9.90
C PRO A 195 -7.65 11.18 -9.39
N GLN A 196 -6.69 10.32 -9.03
CA GLN A 196 -5.41 10.74 -8.45
C GLN A 196 -4.28 10.63 -9.48
N LYS A 197 -3.65 11.76 -9.79
CA LYS A 197 -2.40 11.82 -10.54
C LYS A 197 -1.32 11.08 -9.74
N ILE A 198 -0.73 10.03 -10.31
CA ILE A 198 0.48 9.38 -9.80
C ILE A 198 1.63 9.89 -10.66
N ASP A 199 2.65 10.50 -10.04
CA ASP A 199 3.78 11.08 -10.77
C ASP A 199 4.83 10.02 -11.12
N SER A 200 5.86 10.39 -11.89
CA SER A 200 6.89 9.44 -12.35
C SER A 200 7.94 9.16 -11.27
N CYS A 201 8.41 7.92 -11.18
CA CYS A 201 9.45 7.52 -10.25
C CYS A 201 10.82 8.08 -10.64
N LEU A 202 11.43 8.85 -9.73
CA LEU A 202 12.76 9.43 -9.89
C LEU A 202 13.92 8.49 -9.50
N ALA A 203 13.65 7.20 -9.29
CA ALA A 203 14.66 6.22 -8.87
C ALA A 203 15.41 6.54 -7.56
N CYS A 204 14.84 7.36 -6.68
CA CYS A 204 15.51 7.91 -5.50
C CYS A 204 15.80 6.89 -4.37
N GLY A 205 15.15 5.72 -4.37
CA GLY A 205 15.35 4.69 -3.34
C GLY A 205 14.66 4.95 -2.00
N ASN A 206 13.84 6.00 -1.85
CA ASN A 206 13.19 6.35 -0.57
C ASN A 206 12.04 5.40 -0.15
N CYS A 207 11.77 4.34 -0.92
CA CYS A 207 10.55 3.53 -0.81
C CYS A 207 10.25 3.01 0.60
N LEU A 208 11.30 2.67 1.36
CA LEU A 208 11.20 2.14 2.73
C LEU A 208 10.70 3.15 3.76
N ALA A 209 10.69 4.43 3.42
CA ALA A 209 10.20 5.54 4.23
C ALA A 209 8.94 6.18 3.64
N GLY A 210 8.38 5.59 2.57
CA GLY A 210 7.33 6.17 1.75
C GLY A 210 7.85 6.97 0.56
N CYS A 211 6.96 7.28 -0.39
CA CYS A 211 7.35 7.89 -1.66
C CYS A 211 7.07 9.40 -1.66
N PRO A 212 8.12 10.25 -1.53
CA PRO A 212 7.94 11.70 -1.46
C PRO A 212 7.61 12.35 -2.81
N TYR A 213 7.73 11.58 -3.89
CA TYR A 213 7.46 12.02 -5.26
C TYR A 213 6.15 11.43 -5.81
N ASN A 214 5.28 10.92 -4.94
CA ASN A 214 3.94 10.46 -5.31
C ASN A 214 3.91 9.33 -6.40
N ALA A 215 5.03 8.68 -6.71
CA ALA A 215 5.14 7.72 -7.80
C ALA A 215 4.72 6.28 -7.46
N LYS A 216 4.61 5.97 -6.16
CA LYS A 216 4.26 4.63 -5.68
C LYS A 216 2.77 4.38 -5.77
N SER A 217 2.37 3.22 -6.30
CA SER A 217 0.97 2.78 -6.37
C SER A 217 0.58 2.02 -5.09
N SER A 218 0.59 2.74 -3.97
CA SER A 218 0.14 2.25 -2.68
C SER A 218 -1.39 2.10 -2.64
N THR A 219 -1.90 1.33 -1.68
CA THR A 219 -3.32 0.90 -1.64
C THR A 219 -4.32 2.04 -1.43
N ASP A 220 -3.87 3.15 -0.85
CA ASP A 220 -4.57 4.44 -0.77
C ASP A 220 -4.83 5.09 -2.12
N LYS A 221 -4.09 4.70 -3.18
CA LYS A 221 -4.22 5.24 -4.54
C LYS A 221 -4.81 4.26 -5.54
N ASN A 222 -5.07 3.02 -5.13
CA ASN A 222 -5.73 2.01 -5.96
C ASN A 222 -6.99 1.46 -5.27
N TYR A 223 -6.88 0.41 -4.46
CA TYR A 223 -8.01 -0.27 -3.83
C TYR A 223 -8.91 0.66 -3.02
N LEU A 224 -8.35 1.56 -2.19
CA LEU A 224 -9.17 2.47 -1.39
C LEU A 224 -9.88 3.52 -2.25
N VAL A 225 -9.24 4.01 -3.33
CA VAL A 225 -9.90 4.89 -4.30
C VAL A 225 -11.07 4.16 -4.95
N SER A 226 -10.88 2.92 -5.40
CA SER A 226 -11.94 2.12 -6.02
C SER A 226 -13.06 1.78 -5.04
N ALA A 227 -12.75 1.52 -3.77
CA ALA A 227 -13.76 1.30 -2.73
C ALA A 227 -14.67 2.52 -2.55
N ILE A 228 -14.05 3.71 -2.44
CA ILE A 228 -14.77 4.98 -2.30
C ILE A 228 -15.63 5.26 -3.53
N GLN A 229 -15.09 5.08 -4.74
CA GLN A 229 -15.85 5.28 -5.97
C GLN A 229 -17.07 4.35 -6.05
N ALA A 230 -16.90 3.07 -5.75
CA ALA A 230 -17.99 2.10 -5.74
C ALA A 230 -19.10 2.49 -4.76
N TYR A 231 -18.74 3.00 -3.58
CA TYR A 231 -19.72 3.53 -2.62
C TYR A 231 -20.56 4.67 -3.22
N PHE A 232 -19.93 5.65 -3.87
CA PHE A 232 -20.65 6.75 -4.51
C PHE A 232 -21.61 6.28 -5.61
N TYR A 233 -21.21 5.27 -6.40
CA TYR A 233 -22.07 4.69 -7.43
C TYR A 233 -23.32 3.98 -6.89
N HIS A 234 -23.21 3.33 -5.73
CA HIS A 234 -24.30 2.49 -5.19
C HIS A 234 -25.22 3.21 -4.20
N PHE A 235 -24.74 4.23 -3.51
CA PHE A 235 -25.45 4.78 -2.34
C PHE A 235 -25.70 6.29 -2.37
N ILE A 236 -25.15 7.00 -3.36
CA ILE A 236 -25.29 8.47 -3.47
C ILE A 236 -26.01 8.88 -4.76
N CYS A 237 -26.22 7.95 -5.71
CA CYS A 237 -27.05 8.17 -6.90
C CYS A 237 -28.54 7.98 -6.62
#